data_AF-A0A1A7WW23-F1
#
_entry.id   AF-A0A1A7WW23-F1
#
_cell.length_a   1.000
_cell.length_b   1.000
_cell.length_c   1.000
_cell.angle_alpha   90.00
_cell.angle_beta   90.00
_cell.angle_gamma   90.00
#
_symmetry.space_group_name_H-M   'P 1'
#
loop_
_entity.id
_entity.type
_entity.pdbx_description
1 polymer ?
#
loop_
_entity_poly.entity_id
_entity_poly.type
_entity_poly.pdbx_seq_one_letter_code
_entity_poly.pdbx_strand_id
1 'polypeptide(L)'
;MEDKRFSAFGLILCFVSFVKIHLVHGDLSYSFPEELKRGSVIGNVAKDLSLDLRALTDRKARVDFEATRKSYCDVNMNTGDLMTSERIDRESLCGKKPACVIKVDLVLENPLELHRVSLHVQDVNDNSPKFKNNLIELEIRESAERGNRFSIEEAHDADIGQNGVQRYVLQKNDNFILAVENKKVELVLENKLDREKHKEINLLLTALDGG
;
A
#
# COMPACT_ATOMS: atom_id res chain seq x y z
N MET A 1 -45.98 67.51 -40.91
CA MET A 1 -46.16 66.60 -42.06
C MET A 1 -44.94 65.73 -42.13
N GLU A 2 -44.98 64.41 -42.16
CA GLU A 2 -46.01 63.40 -41.94
C GLU A 2 -45.23 62.07 -42.02
N ASP A 3 -45.73 61.05 -41.33
CA ASP A 3 -45.10 59.73 -41.20
C ASP A 3 -44.76 59.05 -42.54
N LYS A 4 -43.67 58.26 -42.54
CA LYS A 4 -43.64 56.95 -43.22
C LYS A 4 -42.88 55.91 -42.41
N ARG A 5 -43.62 54.85 -42.02
CA ARG A 5 -43.19 53.56 -41.48
C ARG A 5 -42.53 52.67 -42.56
N PHE A 6 -41.99 51.53 -42.07
CA PHE A 6 -41.44 50.31 -42.73
C PHE A 6 -39.90 50.22 -42.63
N SER A 7 -39.24 49.10 -42.31
CA SER A 7 -39.64 47.73 -41.95
C SER A 7 -38.44 47.04 -41.28
N ALA A 8 -38.69 46.00 -40.50
CA ALA A 8 -37.73 45.16 -39.80
C ALA A 8 -36.72 44.46 -40.73
N PHE A 9 -35.46 44.32 -40.29
CA PHE A 9 -34.63 43.14 -40.57
C PHE A 9 -33.72 42.89 -39.37
N GLY A 10 -33.95 41.75 -38.70
CA GLY A 10 -33.19 41.33 -37.53
C GLY A 10 -31.80 40.83 -37.89
N LEU A 11 -30.87 41.03 -36.96
CA LEU A 11 -29.58 40.36 -36.92
C LEU A 11 -29.38 39.82 -35.50
N ILE A 12 -29.96 38.66 -35.22
CA ILE A 12 -29.58 37.85 -34.07
C ILE A 12 -28.32 37.09 -34.49
N LEU A 13 -27.16 37.61 -34.10
CA LEU A 13 -25.88 36.90 -34.18
C LEU A 13 -25.88 35.80 -33.10
N CYS A 14 -26.29 34.59 -33.46
CA CYS A 14 -26.05 33.40 -32.65
C CYS A 14 -24.54 33.09 -32.68
N PHE A 15 -23.81 33.59 -31.68
CA PHE A 15 -22.49 33.08 -31.33
C PHE A 15 -22.67 31.65 -30.78
N VAL A 16 -22.55 30.65 -31.65
CA VAL A 16 -22.40 29.26 -31.21
C VAL A 16 -20.99 29.13 -30.64
N SER A 17 -20.88 29.34 -29.33
CA SER A 17 -19.68 28.96 -28.58
C SER A 17 -19.57 27.44 -28.62
N PHE A 18 -18.72 26.92 -29.51
CA PHE A 18 -18.25 25.54 -29.42
C PHE A 18 -17.36 25.45 -28.19
N VAL A 19 -17.98 25.26 -27.02
CA VAL A 19 -17.27 24.79 -25.84
C VAL A 19 -16.73 23.42 -26.19
N LYS A 20 -15.43 23.35 -26.50
CA LYS A 20 -14.72 22.07 -26.58
C LYS A 20 -14.79 21.48 -25.17
N ILE A 21 -15.69 20.52 -24.97
CA ILE A 21 -15.70 19.69 -23.78
C ILE A 21 -14.40 18.89 -23.86
N HIS A 22 -13.41 19.30 -23.06
CA HIS A 22 -12.26 18.46 -22.82
C HIS A 22 -12.78 17.21 -22.13
N LEU A 23 -12.80 16.09 -22.87
CA LEU A 23 -13.00 14.78 -22.28
C LEU A 23 -11.76 14.54 -21.41
N VAL A 24 -11.89 14.84 -20.11
CA VAL A 24 -10.90 14.39 -19.12
C VAL A 24 -11.03 12.88 -19.12
N HIS A 25 -10.14 12.20 -19.82
CA HIS A 25 -10.00 10.76 -19.70
C HIS A 25 -9.45 10.53 -18.29
N GLY A 26 -10.28 9.96 -17.42
CA GLY A 26 -9.85 9.61 -16.07
C GLY A 26 -8.73 8.59 -16.15
N ASP A 27 -7.68 8.77 -15.35
CA ASP A 27 -6.66 7.74 -15.15
C ASP A 27 -7.36 6.52 -14.51
N LEU A 28 -7.15 5.33 -15.07
CA LEU A 28 -7.74 4.10 -14.55
C LEU A 28 -7.00 3.70 -13.27
N SER A 29 -7.72 3.29 -12.24
CA SER A 29 -7.11 2.90 -10.96
C SER A 29 -7.73 1.63 -10.42
N TYR A 30 -6.87 0.67 -10.05
CA TYR A 30 -7.28 -0.56 -9.39
C TYR A 30 -6.56 -0.71 -8.06
N SER A 31 -7.24 -1.30 -7.09
CA SER A 31 -6.67 -1.69 -5.80
C SER A 31 -6.83 -3.18 -5.62
N PHE A 32 -5.77 -3.87 -5.22
CA PHE A 32 -5.78 -5.31 -4.99
C PHE A 32 -4.77 -5.69 -3.90
N PRO A 33 -5.03 -6.75 -3.12
CA PRO A 33 -4.08 -7.25 -2.15
C PRO A 33 -2.83 -7.76 -2.87
N GLU A 34 -1.68 -7.62 -2.23
CA GLU A 34 -0.49 -8.37 -2.63
C GLU A 34 -0.70 -9.88 -2.48
N GLU A 35 0.35 -10.66 -2.78
CA GLU A 35 0.31 -12.11 -2.54
C GLU A 35 -0.70 -12.91 -3.38
N LEU A 36 -1.30 -12.25 -4.38
CA LEU A 36 -2.17 -12.90 -5.35
C LEU A 36 -1.39 -13.92 -6.19
N LYS A 37 -2.03 -15.07 -6.41
CA LYS A 37 -1.51 -16.11 -7.29
C LYS A 37 -1.43 -15.60 -8.72
N ARG A 38 -0.50 -16.14 -9.51
CA ARG A 38 -0.44 -15.90 -10.96
C ARG A 38 -1.79 -16.21 -11.62
N GLY A 39 -2.24 -15.32 -12.50
CA GLY A 39 -3.51 -15.41 -13.21
C GLY A 39 -4.71 -14.90 -12.41
N SER A 40 -4.49 -14.27 -11.25
CA SER A 40 -5.57 -13.62 -10.50
C SER A 40 -6.00 -12.34 -11.21
N VAL A 41 -7.30 -12.08 -11.26
CA VAL A 41 -7.86 -10.89 -11.90
C VAL A 41 -7.70 -9.68 -10.97
N ILE A 42 -7.13 -8.59 -11.51
CA ILE A 42 -7.00 -7.28 -10.85
C ILE A 42 -8.22 -6.39 -11.15
N GLY A 43 -8.65 -6.38 -12.41
CA GLY A 43 -9.76 -5.54 -12.89
C GLY A 43 -10.02 -5.78 -14.38
N ASN A 44 -11.09 -5.20 -14.94
CA ASN A 44 -11.46 -5.40 -16.34
C ASN A 44 -11.28 -4.10 -17.14
N VAL A 45 -10.13 -3.98 -17.81
CA VAL A 45 -9.76 -2.78 -18.56
C VAL A 45 -10.64 -2.56 -19.79
N ALA A 46 -11.13 -3.62 -20.42
CA ALA A 46 -12.00 -3.50 -21.58
C ALA A 46 -13.33 -2.84 -21.21
N LYS A 47 -13.95 -3.31 -20.13
CA LYS A 47 -15.21 -2.77 -19.61
C LYS A 47 -15.05 -1.33 -19.15
N ASP A 48 -14.01 -1.05 -18.37
CA ASP A 48 -13.85 0.26 -17.73
C ASP A 48 -13.42 1.35 -18.72
N LEU A 49 -12.71 0.98 -19.80
CA LEU A 49 -12.39 1.86 -20.93
C LEU A 49 -13.41 1.79 -22.07
N SER A 50 -14.47 0.99 -21.93
CA SER A 50 -15.48 0.73 -22.97
C SER A 50 -14.87 0.28 -24.31
N LEU A 51 -13.81 -0.53 -24.25
CA LEU A 51 -13.13 -1.11 -25.40
C LEU A 51 -13.81 -2.41 -25.85
N ASP A 52 -13.91 -2.62 -27.15
CA ASP A 52 -14.31 -3.91 -27.71
C ASP A 52 -13.18 -4.95 -27.51
N LEU A 53 -13.53 -6.16 -27.11
CA LEU A 53 -12.58 -7.26 -26.91
C LEU A 53 -11.83 -7.59 -28.21
N ARG A 54 -12.49 -7.44 -29.37
CA ARG A 54 -11.82 -7.60 -30.68
C ARG A 54 -10.76 -6.53 -30.89
N ALA A 55 -11.05 -5.29 -30.49
CA ALA A 55 -10.11 -4.19 -30.61
C ALA A 55 -8.84 -4.44 -29.79
N LEU A 56 -8.90 -5.14 -28.65
CA LEU A 56 -7.70 -5.52 -27.90
C LEU A 56 -6.76 -6.39 -28.73
N THR A 57 -7.31 -7.39 -29.42
CA THR A 57 -6.50 -8.30 -30.26
C THR A 57 -6.03 -7.60 -31.53
N ASP A 58 -6.95 -6.94 -32.25
CA ASP A 58 -6.69 -6.30 -33.55
C ASP A 58 -5.69 -5.14 -33.42
N ARG A 59 -5.77 -4.41 -32.31
CA ARG A 59 -4.87 -3.27 -32.00
C ARG A 59 -3.68 -3.68 -31.14
N LYS A 60 -3.41 -4.99 -30.97
CA LYS A 60 -2.25 -5.51 -30.23
C LYS A 60 -2.07 -4.83 -28.87
N ALA A 61 -3.16 -4.81 -28.09
CA ALA A 61 -3.13 -4.26 -26.75
C ALA A 61 -1.97 -4.90 -25.97
N ARG A 62 -1.31 -4.11 -25.14
CA ARG A 62 -0.26 -4.60 -24.23
C ARG A 62 -0.12 -3.66 -23.06
N VAL A 63 0.40 -4.21 -21.97
CA VAL A 63 0.74 -3.44 -20.78
C VAL A 63 2.23 -3.12 -20.84
N ASP A 64 2.58 -1.84 -20.83
CA ASP A 64 3.96 -1.36 -20.75
C ASP A 64 4.26 -0.80 -19.35
N PHE A 65 5.45 -1.11 -18.85
CA PHE A 65 5.87 -0.70 -17.50
C PHE A 65 6.92 0.40 -17.64
N GLU A 66 6.52 1.66 -17.38
CA GLU A 66 7.39 2.84 -17.55
C GLU A 66 8.72 2.72 -16.76
N ALA A 67 8.73 2.00 -15.64
CA ALA A 67 9.82 2.05 -14.65
C ALA A 67 10.55 0.71 -14.39
N THR A 68 10.03 -0.43 -14.86
CA THR A 68 10.58 -1.75 -14.48
C THR A 68 10.67 -2.70 -15.66
N ARG A 69 11.79 -3.43 -15.80
CA ARG A 69 11.92 -4.55 -16.76
C ARG A 69 11.07 -5.78 -16.40
N LYS A 70 10.42 -5.75 -15.23
CA LYS A 70 9.62 -6.85 -14.70
C LYS A 70 8.15 -6.60 -15.01
N SER A 71 7.48 -7.60 -15.60
CA SER A 71 6.06 -7.56 -15.92
C SER A 71 5.26 -8.20 -14.78
N TYR A 72 4.57 -7.38 -14.00
CA TYR A 72 3.77 -7.82 -12.85
C TYR A 72 2.35 -8.26 -13.25
N CYS A 73 1.83 -7.75 -14.36
CA CYS A 73 0.50 -8.04 -14.86
C CYS A 73 0.46 -7.98 -16.39
N ASP A 74 -0.56 -8.61 -16.96
CA ASP A 74 -0.84 -8.64 -18.38
C ASP A 74 -2.35 -8.66 -18.63
N VAL A 75 -2.79 -8.22 -19.80
CA VAL A 75 -4.20 -8.18 -20.17
C VAL A 75 -4.61 -9.46 -20.91
N ASN A 76 -5.69 -10.08 -20.47
CA ASN A 76 -6.34 -11.16 -21.18
C ASN A 76 -7.10 -10.62 -22.38
N MET A 77 -6.63 -10.88 -23.60
CA MET A 77 -7.29 -10.37 -24.82
C MET A 77 -8.70 -10.92 -25.04
N ASN A 78 -9.04 -12.08 -24.45
CA ASN A 78 -10.34 -12.71 -24.65
C ASN A 78 -11.40 -12.15 -23.68
N THR A 79 -11.01 -11.72 -22.49
CA THR A 79 -11.94 -11.26 -21.45
C THR A 79 -11.81 -9.78 -21.13
N GLY A 80 -10.69 -9.15 -21.51
CA GLY A 80 -10.35 -7.78 -21.14
C GLY A 80 -9.88 -7.63 -19.69
N ASP A 81 -9.64 -8.74 -18.99
CA ASP A 81 -9.17 -8.71 -17.60
C ASP A 81 -7.67 -8.42 -17.53
N LEU A 82 -7.28 -7.45 -16.72
CA LEU A 82 -5.91 -7.30 -16.27
C LEU A 82 -5.64 -8.36 -15.19
N MET A 83 -4.64 -9.21 -15.40
CA MET A 83 -4.34 -10.35 -14.53
C MET A 83 -2.89 -10.32 -14.07
N THR A 84 -2.62 -10.86 -12.88
CA THR A 84 -1.25 -10.97 -12.36
C THR A 84 -0.42 -11.95 -13.18
N SER A 85 0.77 -11.53 -13.60
CA SER A 85 1.74 -12.37 -14.32
C SER A 85 2.61 -13.16 -13.35
N GLU A 86 2.82 -12.62 -12.15
CA GLU A 86 3.60 -13.21 -11.07
C GLU A 86 3.06 -12.76 -9.70
N ARG A 87 3.59 -13.37 -8.62
CA ARG A 87 3.33 -12.93 -7.25
C ARG A 87 3.96 -11.55 -7.05
N ILE A 88 3.15 -10.61 -6.58
CA ILE A 88 3.55 -9.25 -6.26
C ILE A 88 3.78 -9.23 -4.75
N ASP A 89 5.00 -8.86 -4.36
CA ASP A 89 5.45 -8.67 -2.98
C ASP A 89 5.66 -7.16 -2.79
N ARG A 90 4.85 -6.55 -1.91
CA ARG A 90 4.80 -5.11 -1.67
C ARG A 90 6.03 -4.63 -0.91
N GLU A 91 6.56 -5.42 0.01
CA GLU A 91 7.76 -5.13 0.80
C GLU A 91 8.96 -4.96 -0.13
N SER A 92 9.11 -5.86 -1.10
CA SER A 92 10.16 -5.80 -2.11
C SER A 92 10.00 -4.61 -3.07
N LEU A 93 8.77 -4.22 -3.40
CA LEU A 93 8.49 -3.13 -4.34
C LEU A 93 8.61 -1.74 -3.72
N CYS A 94 8.05 -1.58 -2.53
CA CYS A 94 7.77 -0.28 -1.92
C CYS A 94 8.36 -0.15 -0.51
N GLY A 95 8.77 -1.26 0.10
CA GLY A 95 9.27 -1.30 1.48
C GLY A 95 8.26 -0.69 2.44
N LYS A 96 8.75 0.17 3.34
CA LYS A 96 7.93 0.83 4.37
C LYS A 96 7.15 2.07 3.90
N LYS A 97 7.04 2.31 2.59
CA LYS A 97 6.27 3.45 2.08
C LYS A 97 4.78 3.24 2.37
N PRO A 98 4.04 4.28 2.79
CA PRO A 98 2.62 4.17 3.13
C PRO A 98 1.71 3.91 1.92
N ALA A 99 2.20 4.15 0.70
CA ALA A 99 1.49 3.88 -0.54
C ALA A 99 2.40 3.13 -1.49
N CYS A 100 1.88 2.06 -2.10
CA CYS A 100 2.55 1.29 -3.13
C CYS A 100 1.72 1.33 -4.42
N VAL A 101 2.22 2.09 -5.41
CA VAL A 101 1.53 2.29 -6.69
C VAL A 101 2.46 1.92 -7.83
N ILE A 102 2.06 0.93 -8.61
CA ILE A 102 2.71 0.56 -9.86
C ILE A 102 1.98 1.31 -10.98
N LYS A 103 2.70 2.11 -11.75
CA LYS A 103 2.14 2.80 -12.92
C LYS A 103 2.44 1.98 -14.16
N VAL A 104 1.40 1.70 -14.93
CA VAL A 104 1.49 0.98 -16.19
C VAL A 104 0.67 1.66 -17.26
N ASP A 105 1.06 1.50 -18.51
CA ASP A 105 0.35 2.03 -19.66
C ASP A 105 -0.27 0.89 -20.45
N LEU A 106 -1.59 0.96 -20.65
CA LEU A 106 -2.25 0.12 -21.63
C LEU A 106 -2.11 0.78 -23.00
N VAL A 107 -1.36 0.14 -23.88
CA VAL A 107 -1.05 0.64 -25.22
C VAL A 107 -1.85 -0.12 -26.26
N LEU A 108 -2.61 0.59 -27.10
CA LEU A 108 -3.27 0.05 -28.29
C LEU A 108 -2.63 0.68 -29.53
N GLU A 109 -2.38 -0.12 -30.56
CA GLU A 109 -1.77 0.32 -31.82
C GLU A 109 -2.81 0.62 -32.90
N ASN A 110 -2.41 1.46 -33.88
CA ASN A 110 -3.15 1.72 -35.11
C ASN A 110 -4.64 2.09 -34.93
N PRO A 111 -4.98 3.30 -34.42
CA PRO A 111 -4.08 4.38 -34.03
C PRO A 111 -3.45 4.14 -32.65
N LEU A 112 -2.32 4.81 -32.37
CA LEU A 112 -1.70 4.74 -31.06
C LEU A 112 -2.59 5.41 -30.01
N GLU A 113 -2.96 4.65 -28.98
CA GLU A 113 -3.75 5.10 -27.85
C GLU A 113 -3.13 4.55 -26.56
N LEU A 114 -3.07 5.39 -25.54
CA LEU A 114 -2.38 5.10 -24.29
C LEU A 114 -3.29 5.47 -23.13
N HIS A 115 -3.58 4.49 -22.29
CA HIS A 115 -4.33 4.69 -21.05
C HIS A 115 -3.43 4.42 -19.86
N ARG A 116 -3.26 5.44 -19.01
CA ARG A 116 -2.53 5.30 -17.77
C ARG A 116 -3.36 4.52 -16.76
N VAL A 117 -2.75 3.49 -16.20
CA VAL A 117 -3.35 2.64 -15.18
C VAL A 117 -2.49 2.68 -13.92
N SER A 118 -3.11 3.05 -12.80
CA SER A 118 -2.49 3.05 -11.47
C SER A 118 -2.93 1.81 -10.70
N LEU A 119 -1.96 1.00 -10.31
CA LEU A 119 -2.15 -0.25 -9.58
C LEU A 119 -1.74 -0.05 -8.12
N HIS A 120 -2.73 0.10 -7.25
CA HIS A 120 -2.55 0.25 -5.81
C HIS A 120 -2.45 -1.13 -5.17
N VAL A 121 -1.23 -1.49 -4.75
CA VAL A 121 -0.97 -2.74 -4.04
C VAL A 121 -1.30 -2.54 -2.57
N GLN A 122 -2.25 -3.33 -2.06
CA GLN A 122 -2.68 -3.31 -0.67
C GLN A 122 -1.85 -4.32 0.15
N ASP A 123 -1.41 -3.86 1.31
CA ASP A 123 -0.65 -4.64 2.27
C ASP A 123 -1.48 -5.80 2.83
N VAL A 124 -0.88 -6.99 2.90
CA VAL A 124 -1.44 -8.18 3.54
C VAL A 124 -0.53 -8.57 4.69
N ASN A 125 -1.10 -9.05 5.81
CA ASN A 125 -0.32 -9.53 6.95
C ASN A 125 0.32 -10.89 6.62
N ASP A 126 1.43 -10.89 5.89
CA ASP A 126 2.19 -12.10 5.53
C ASP A 126 3.60 -12.14 6.15
N ASN A 127 3.99 -11.09 6.87
CA ASN A 127 5.16 -11.08 7.73
C ASN A 127 4.75 -11.18 9.20
N SER A 128 5.74 -11.28 10.08
CA SER A 128 5.49 -11.33 11.52
C SER A 128 6.59 -10.57 12.25
N PRO A 129 6.28 -9.98 13.42
CA PRO A 129 7.24 -9.21 14.20
C PRO A 129 8.47 -10.05 14.58
N LYS A 130 9.66 -9.51 14.33
CA LYS A 130 10.94 -10.15 14.68
C LYS A 130 11.83 -9.20 15.43
N PHE A 131 12.38 -9.67 16.55
CA PHE A 131 13.51 -9.00 17.19
C PHE A 131 14.79 -9.27 16.39
N LYS A 132 15.74 -8.35 16.48
CA LYS A 132 17.07 -8.51 15.85
C LYS A 132 17.80 -9.74 16.37
N ASN A 133 17.69 -10.00 17.67
CA ASN A 133 18.28 -11.14 18.34
C ASN A 133 17.19 -11.97 19.03
N ASN A 134 17.27 -13.30 18.94
CA ASN A 134 16.35 -14.20 19.63
C ASN A 134 16.53 -14.20 21.16
N LEU A 135 17.72 -13.80 21.62
CA LEU A 135 18.07 -13.64 23.04
C LEU A 135 18.53 -12.20 23.26
N ILE A 136 17.93 -11.55 24.26
CA ILE A 136 18.27 -10.20 24.68
C ILE A 136 18.84 -10.30 26.09
N GLU A 137 20.15 -10.07 26.21
CA GLU A 137 20.85 -10.12 27.50
C GLU A 137 20.97 -8.71 28.08
N LEU A 138 20.54 -8.55 29.34
CA LEU A 138 20.63 -7.29 30.07
C LEU A 138 21.38 -7.53 31.38
N GLU A 139 22.46 -6.79 31.59
CA GLU A 139 23.19 -6.81 32.86
C GLU A 139 22.64 -5.75 33.81
N ILE A 140 22.01 -6.19 34.90
CA ILE A 140 21.35 -5.31 35.87
C ILE A 140 22.00 -5.50 37.24
N ARG A 141 22.44 -4.40 37.85
CA ARG A 141 22.99 -4.43 39.22
C ARG A 141 21.86 -4.70 40.20
N GLU A 142 22.10 -5.55 41.20
CA GLU A 142 21.12 -5.82 42.24
C GLU A 142 20.74 -4.58 43.06
N SER A 143 21.66 -3.62 43.13
CA SER A 143 21.48 -2.32 43.77
C SER A 143 20.64 -1.34 42.94
N ALA A 144 20.08 -1.77 41.80
CA ALA A 144 19.22 -0.93 40.98
C ALA A 144 17.96 -0.52 41.78
N GLU A 145 17.58 0.73 41.65
CA GLU A 145 16.41 1.27 42.34
C GLU A 145 15.12 0.90 41.60
N ARG A 146 14.03 0.76 42.37
CA ARG A 146 12.69 0.59 41.79
C ARG A 146 12.38 1.78 40.89
N GLY A 147 11.82 1.50 39.71
CA GLY A 147 11.51 2.49 38.69
C GLY A 147 12.63 2.68 37.66
N ASN A 148 13.81 2.08 37.85
CA ASN A 148 14.85 2.06 36.82
C ASN A 148 14.33 1.40 35.54
N ARG A 149 14.69 2.01 34.41
CA ARG A 149 14.25 1.61 33.07
C ARG A 149 15.40 1.05 32.25
N PHE A 150 15.15 -0.03 31.54
CA PHE A 150 16.12 -0.70 30.67
C PHE A 150 15.52 -0.80 29.27
N SER A 151 16.10 -0.09 28.31
CA SER A 151 15.60 -0.08 26.93
C SER A 151 15.88 -1.41 26.24
N ILE A 152 14.90 -1.88 25.48
CA ILE A 152 14.98 -3.06 24.63
C ILE A 152 14.82 -2.60 23.18
N GLU A 153 15.60 -3.18 22.28
CA GLU A 153 15.40 -2.99 20.84
C GLU A 153 14.00 -3.45 20.43
N GLU A 154 13.27 -2.60 19.73
CA GLU A 154 11.92 -2.90 19.25
C GLU A 154 11.93 -4.06 18.24
N ALA A 155 10.80 -4.78 18.16
CA ALA A 155 10.60 -5.73 17.09
C ALA A 155 10.35 -5.00 15.77
N HIS A 156 10.82 -5.59 14.68
CA HIS A 156 10.58 -5.12 13.33
C HIS A 156 9.66 -6.08 12.61
N ASP A 157 8.60 -5.52 12.04
CA ASP A 157 7.77 -6.16 11.03
C ASP A 157 8.13 -5.58 9.66
N ALA A 158 7.91 -6.30 8.56
CA ALA A 158 8.04 -5.79 7.20
C ALA A 158 6.73 -5.13 6.70
N ASP A 159 5.60 -5.47 7.32
CA ASP A 159 4.26 -4.98 6.95
C ASP A 159 3.96 -3.58 7.51
N ILE A 160 2.95 -2.90 6.98
CA ILE A 160 2.65 -1.50 7.34
C ILE A 160 1.30 -1.34 8.05
N GLY A 161 1.11 -0.18 8.68
CA GLY A 161 -0.16 0.17 9.30
C GLY A 161 -0.57 -0.81 10.40
N GLN A 162 -1.73 -1.45 10.22
CA GLN A 162 -2.29 -2.39 11.20
C GLN A 162 -1.60 -3.75 11.18
N ASN A 163 -0.98 -4.14 10.07
CA ASN A 163 -0.27 -5.41 9.94
C ASN A 163 1.16 -5.34 10.49
N GLY A 164 1.69 -4.13 10.76
CA GLY A 164 2.95 -3.99 11.49
C GLY A 164 2.82 -4.29 12.99
N VAL A 165 3.92 -4.18 13.73
CA VAL A 165 3.94 -4.39 15.20
C VAL A 165 2.94 -3.47 15.91
N GLN A 166 1.98 -4.06 16.62
CA GLN A 166 0.93 -3.34 17.35
C GLN A 166 1.18 -3.28 18.85
N ARG A 167 1.68 -4.36 19.46
CA ARG A 167 1.84 -4.44 20.92
C ARG A 167 2.94 -5.41 21.34
N TYR A 168 3.37 -5.25 22.58
CA TYR A 168 4.32 -6.13 23.23
C TYR A 168 3.71 -6.71 24.50
N VAL A 169 4.04 -7.97 24.79
CA VAL A 169 3.60 -8.69 25.97
C VAL A 169 4.82 -9.28 26.65
N LEU A 170 5.02 -8.92 27.91
CA LEU A 170 6.02 -9.54 28.77
C LEU A 170 5.37 -10.66 29.57
N GLN A 171 6.07 -11.79 29.68
CA GLN A 171 5.69 -12.86 30.59
C GLN A 171 5.50 -12.33 32.01
N LYS A 172 4.40 -12.75 32.64
CA LYS A 172 4.12 -12.41 34.04
C LYS A 172 5.28 -12.85 34.93
N ASN A 173 5.77 -11.92 35.73
CA ASN A 173 6.90 -12.11 36.64
C ASN A 173 6.79 -11.12 37.81
N ASP A 174 7.65 -11.28 38.81
CA ASP A 174 7.59 -10.47 40.04
C ASP A 174 8.52 -9.26 40.02
N ASN A 175 9.45 -9.14 39.07
CA ASN A 175 10.52 -8.14 39.15
C ASN A 175 10.35 -6.99 38.17
N PHE A 176 9.73 -7.22 37.02
CA PHE A 176 9.68 -6.29 35.90
C PHE A 176 8.29 -6.16 35.32
N ILE A 177 7.96 -4.95 34.91
CA ILE A 177 6.83 -4.64 34.01
C ILE A 177 7.36 -4.08 32.69
N LEU A 178 6.52 -4.14 31.66
CA LEU A 178 6.83 -3.58 30.36
C LEU A 178 6.17 -2.21 30.19
N ALA A 179 6.96 -1.19 29.86
CA ALA A 179 6.49 0.11 29.43
C ALA A 179 6.74 0.26 27.92
N VAL A 180 5.71 0.64 27.17
CA VAL A 180 5.82 0.86 25.72
C VAL A 180 5.29 2.25 25.41
N GLU A 181 6.19 3.16 25.01
CA GLU A 181 5.88 4.56 24.73
C GLU A 181 6.54 4.98 23.41
N ASN A 182 5.75 5.48 22.45
CA ASN A 182 6.27 5.94 21.14
C ASN A 182 7.22 4.93 20.45
N LYS A 183 6.82 3.64 20.41
CA LYS A 183 7.59 2.49 19.91
C LYS A 183 8.83 2.09 20.72
N LYS A 184 9.23 2.89 21.72
CA LYS A 184 10.28 2.47 22.66
C LYS A 184 9.73 1.42 23.60
N VAL A 185 10.43 0.30 23.69
CA VAL A 185 10.11 -0.81 24.58
C VAL A 185 11.10 -0.75 25.75
N GLU A 186 10.59 -0.66 26.98
CA GLU A 186 11.42 -0.56 28.18
C GLU A 186 10.93 -1.55 29.23
N LEU A 187 11.87 -2.26 29.86
CA LEU A 187 11.62 -2.97 31.12
C LEU A 187 11.77 -1.99 32.27
N VAL A 188 10.78 -1.97 33.15
CA VAL A 188 10.79 -1.15 34.36
C VAL A 188 10.90 -2.06 35.57
N LEU A 189 11.88 -1.82 36.43
CA LEU A 189 12.08 -2.59 37.65
C LEU A 189 11.03 -2.23 38.69
N GLU A 190 10.22 -3.20 39.10
CA GLU A 190 9.15 -3.04 40.10
C GLU A 190 9.59 -3.47 41.50
N ASN A 191 10.43 -4.50 41.60
CA ASN A 191 10.90 -5.05 42.88
C ASN A 191 12.42 -5.14 42.94
N LYS A 192 12.99 -5.07 44.15
CA LYS A 192 14.43 -5.20 44.37
C LYS A 192 14.92 -6.56 43.88
N LEU A 193 16.09 -6.55 43.26
CA LEU A 193 16.78 -7.76 42.84
C LEU A 193 17.67 -8.25 43.97
N ASP A 194 17.87 -9.57 44.01
CA ASP A 194 18.69 -10.25 45.02
C ASP A 194 19.42 -11.37 44.27
N ARG A 195 20.69 -11.13 43.94
CA ARG A 195 21.46 -12.03 43.08
C ARG A 195 21.69 -13.38 43.74
N GLU A 196 21.84 -13.41 45.06
CA GLU A 196 22.01 -14.65 45.83
C GLU A 196 20.77 -15.55 45.76
N LYS A 197 19.56 -14.98 45.62
CA LYS A 197 18.33 -15.76 45.39
C LYS A 197 18.13 -16.12 43.92
N HIS A 198 18.27 -15.14 43.03
CA HIS A 198 18.03 -15.30 41.60
C HIS A 198 19.17 -14.66 40.82
N LYS A 199 20.16 -15.47 40.46
CA LYS A 199 21.32 -15.02 39.68
C LYS A 199 20.94 -14.62 38.25
N GLU A 200 19.96 -15.31 37.68
CA GLU A 200 19.47 -15.10 36.31
C GLU A 200 17.93 -15.10 36.32
N ILE A 201 17.34 -14.20 35.53
CA ILE A 201 15.89 -14.06 35.37
C ILE A 201 15.59 -14.17 33.88
N ASN A 202 14.97 -15.28 33.47
CA ASN A 202 14.60 -15.52 32.09
C ASN A 202 13.14 -15.13 31.87
N LEU A 203 12.90 -14.16 30.99
CA LEU A 203 11.56 -13.67 30.66
C LEU A 203 11.30 -13.81 29.17
N LEU A 204 10.10 -14.26 28.81
CA LEU A 204 9.63 -14.22 27.43
C LEU A 204 9.03 -12.85 27.12
N LEU A 205 9.59 -12.17 26.13
CA LEU A 205 9.03 -10.97 25.51
C LEU A 205 8.45 -11.35 24.14
N THR A 206 7.19 -11.00 23.89
CA THR A 206 6.48 -11.31 22.64
C THR A 206 6.02 -10.01 21.99
N ALA A 207 6.33 -9.83 20.70
CA ALA A 207 5.76 -8.78 19.87
C ALA A 207 4.60 -9.36 19.05
N LEU A 208 3.54 -8.59 18.87
CA LEU A 208 2.31 -9.00 18.18
C LEU A 208 1.90 -7.93 17.17
N ASP A 209 1.61 -8.35 15.95
CA ASP A 209 1.00 -7.54 14.90
C ASP A 209 -0.54 -7.50 15.07
N GLY A 210 -1.24 -7.03 14.04
CA GLY A 210 -2.69 -6.81 14.05
C GLY A 210 -3.55 -7.93 13.48
N GLY A 211 -2.98 -9.07 13.05
CA GLY A 211 -3.74 -10.17 12.43
C GLY A 211 -3.57 -11.54 13.08
#